data_AF-A0A920Q6A9-F1
#
_entry.id   AF-A0A920Q6A9-F1
#
_cell.length_a   1.000
_cell.length_b   1.000
_cell.length_c   1.000
_cell.angle_alpha   90.00
_cell.angle_beta   90.00
_cell.angle_gamma   90.00
#
_symmetry.space_group_name_H-M   'P 1'
#
loop_
_entity.id
_entity.type
_entity.pdbx_description
1 polymer ?
#
loop_
_entity_poly.entity_id
_entity_poly.type
_entity_poly.pdbx_seq_one_letter_code
_entity_poly.pdbx_strand_id
1 'polypeptide(L)'
;MGLRTYFTTGEKESRAWTFRAGSSAPECAGRIHTDFQRGFIRAETIRWDTLLDEGSWSSARDSGLVRSEGKEYRPEDGDVMEFRFNV
;
A
#
# COMPACT_ATOMS: atom_id res chain seq x y z
N MET A 1 -16.43 12.83 7.15
CA MET A 1 -15.84 11.69 7.90
C MET A 1 -14.38 11.37 7.53
N GLY A 2 -13.79 11.87 6.43
CA GLY A 2 -12.33 11.87 6.24
C GLY A 2 -11.65 10.49 6.28
N LEU A 3 -12.40 9.41 6.13
CA LEU A 3 -11.86 8.05 6.02
C LEU A 3 -11.57 7.74 4.56
N ARG A 4 -10.55 6.93 4.34
CA ARG A 4 -10.12 6.39 3.05
C ARG A 4 -9.83 4.90 3.20
N THR A 5 -9.70 4.21 2.09
CA THR A 5 -9.40 2.78 2.03
C THR A 5 -8.18 2.54 1.16
N TYR A 6 -7.25 1.72 1.62
CA TYR A 6 -6.19 1.14 0.78
C TYR A 6 -6.33 -0.37 0.77
N PHE A 7 -5.67 -1.02 -0.18
CA PHE A 7 -5.71 -2.47 -0.33
C PHE A 7 -4.33 -3.10 -0.15
N THR A 8 -4.32 -4.30 0.39
CA THR A 8 -3.20 -5.23 0.27
C THR A 8 -3.66 -6.40 -0.55
N THR A 9 -2.85 -6.87 -1.48
CA THR A 9 -3.15 -8.04 -2.30
C THR A 9 -1.95 -8.99 -2.30
N GLY A 10 -2.24 -10.29 -2.30
CA GLY A 10 -1.27 -11.35 -2.41
C GLY A 10 -1.96 -12.63 -2.88
N GLU A 11 -1.19 -13.69 -3.09
CA GLU A 11 -1.70 -14.96 -3.63
C GLU A 11 -2.87 -15.54 -2.82
N LYS A 12 -2.84 -15.37 -1.48
CA LYS A 12 -3.83 -15.95 -0.57
C LYS A 12 -5.00 -15.03 -0.25
N GLU A 13 -4.75 -13.73 -0.15
CA GLU A 13 -5.75 -12.79 0.38
C GLU A 13 -5.60 -11.42 -0.29
N SER A 14 -6.75 -10.82 -0.58
CA SER A 14 -6.86 -9.38 -0.84
C SER A 14 -7.74 -8.76 0.25
N ARG A 15 -7.27 -7.67 0.85
CA ARG A 15 -7.93 -7.04 1.99
C ARG A 15 -7.97 -5.52 1.87
N ALA A 16 -9.10 -4.95 2.27
CA ALA A 16 -9.30 -3.52 2.40
C ALA A 16 -8.98 -3.05 3.83
N TRP A 17 -8.27 -1.93 3.93
CA TRP A 17 -7.87 -1.32 5.19
C TRP A 17 -8.36 0.11 5.26
N THR A 18 -9.15 0.42 6.29
CA THR A 18 -9.66 1.78 6.51
C THR A 18 -8.63 2.62 7.26
N PHE A 19 -8.34 3.81 6.75
CA PHE A 19 -7.41 4.78 7.33
C PHE A 19 -8.00 6.20 7.33
N ARG A 20 -7.35 7.13 8.03
CA ARG A 20 -7.76 8.54 8.03
C ARG A 20 -7.02 9.26 6.92
N ALA A 21 -7.70 10.13 6.18
CA ALA A 21 -7.08 10.98 5.19
C ALA A 21 -5.90 11.76 5.80
N GLY A 22 -4.77 11.75 5.10
CA GLY A 22 -3.54 12.38 5.56
C GLY A 22 -2.62 11.49 6.39
N SER A 23 -3.01 10.26 6.77
CA SER A 23 -2.05 9.30 7.34
C SER A 23 -0.89 9.05 6.38
N SER A 24 0.28 8.82 6.94
CA SER A 24 1.50 8.43 6.25
C SER A 24 1.54 6.93 5.94
N ALA A 25 2.39 6.51 5.02
CA ALA A 25 2.57 5.10 4.68
C ALA A 25 2.94 4.21 5.90
N PRO A 26 3.84 4.63 6.83
CA PRO A 26 4.09 3.88 8.06
C PRO A 26 2.86 3.74 8.97
N GLU A 27 2.03 4.78 9.10
CA GLU A 27 0.80 4.71 9.89
C GLU A 27 -0.24 3.77 9.27
N CYS A 28 -0.31 3.72 7.94
CA CYS A 28 -1.10 2.72 7.22
C CYS A 28 -0.58 1.31 7.47
N ALA A 29 0.73 1.08 7.35
CA ALA A 29 1.35 -0.21 7.68
C ALA A 29 1.02 -0.66 9.12
N GLY A 30 0.99 0.28 10.06
CA GLY A 30 0.60 0.06 11.46
C GLY A 30 -0.82 -0.46 11.66
N ARG A 31 -1.73 -0.24 10.70
CA ARG A 31 -3.09 -0.81 10.74
C ARG A 31 -3.12 -2.31 10.53
N ILE A 32 -2.11 -2.85 9.85
CA ILE A 32 -1.92 -4.29 9.67
C ILE A 32 -1.31 -4.88 10.94
N HIS A 33 -0.20 -4.30 11.38
CA HIS A 33 0.49 -4.69 12.62
C HIS A 33 1.39 -3.55 13.09
N THR A 34 1.48 -3.34 14.41
CA THR A 34 2.31 -2.25 14.98
C THR A 34 3.79 -2.39 14.67
N ASP A 35 4.28 -3.62 14.47
CA ASP A 35 5.69 -3.85 14.13
C ASP A 35 6.02 -3.39 12.70
N PHE A 36 5.05 -3.43 11.78
CA PHE A 36 5.29 -2.94 10.41
C PHE A 36 5.49 -1.43 10.40
N GLN A 37 4.80 -0.70 11.27
CA GLN A 37 5.01 0.74 11.45
C GLN A 37 6.41 1.03 12.02
N ARG A 38 6.83 0.26 13.03
CA ARG A 38 8.16 0.43 13.67
C ARG A 38 9.30 0.08 12.72
N GLY A 39 9.17 -1.03 12.01
CA GLY A 39 10.15 -1.56 11.08
C GLY A 39 10.07 -0.98 9.67
N PHE A 40 9.18 -0.02 9.40
CA PHE A 40 8.89 0.46 8.04
C PHE A 40 10.15 0.92 7.30
N ILE A 41 10.34 0.36 6.10
CA ILE A 41 11.39 0.75 5.15
C ILE A 41 10.76 1.58 4.03
N ARG A 42 9.77 1.03 3.34
CA ARG A 42 9.08 1.66 2.20
C ARG A 42 7.75 0.96 1.89
N ALA A 43 6.90 1.62 1.12
CA ALA A 43 5.70 1.04 0.53
C ALA A 43 5.88 0.93 -0.99
N GLU A 44 5.71 -0.25 -1.56
CA GLU A 44 5.51 -0.42 -3.00
C GLU A 44 4.03 -0.18 -3.27
N THR A 45 3.69 0.77 -4.15
CA THR A 45 2.30 1.21 -4.34
C THR A 45 1.91 1.41 -5.79
N ILE A 46 0.64 1.12 -6.08
CA ILE A 46 -0.01 1.36 -7.37
C ILE A 46 -1.48 1.68 -7.14
N ARG A 47 -2.09 2.44 -8.05
CA ARG A 47 -3.53 2.67 -8.08
C ARG A 47 -4.28 1.37 -8.39
N TRP A 48 -5.39 1.09 -7.69
CA TRP A 48 -6.16 -0.13 -7.91
C TRP A 48 -6.63 -0.31 -9.36
N ASP A 49 -7.06 0.78 -10.00
CA ASP A 49 -7.55 0.77 -11.38
C ASP A 49 -6.42 0.40 -12.35
N THR A 50 -5.26 1.04 -12.21
CA THR A 50 -4.06 0.69 -12.97
C THR A 50 -3.60 -0.75 -12.74
N LEU A 51 -3.71 -1.27 -11.52
CA LEU A 51 -3.36 -2.67 -11.24
C LEU A 51 -4.30 -3.65 -11.95
N LEU A 52 -5.59 -3.33 -12.06
CA LEU A 52 -6.54 -4.15 -12.78
C LEU A 52 -6.30 -4.11 -14.30
N ASP A 53 -5.95 -2.92 -14.83
CA ASP A 53 -5.61 -2.77 -16.26
C ASP A 53 -4.37 -3.59 -16.64
N GLU A 54 -3.36 -3.66 -15.76
CA GLU A 54 -2.17 -4.50 -15.92
C GLU A 54 -2.44 -6.00 -15.64
N GLY A 55 -3.57 -6.33 -15.02
CA GLY A 55 -4.01 -7.70 -14.73
C GLY A 55 -3.26 -8.42 -13.61
N SER A 56 -2.05 -7.98 -13.22
CA SER A 56 -1.32 -8.55 -12.08
C SER A 56 -0.26 -7.61 -11.50
N TRP A 57 0.11 -7.85 -10.24
CA TRP A 57 1.20 -7.11 -9.58
C TRP A 57 2.55 -7.31 -10.28
N SER A 58 2.82 -8.53 -10.78
CA SER A 58 4.05 -8.82 -11.53
C SER A 58 4.11 -8.00 -12.81
N SER A 59 3.04 -8.02 -13.61
CA SER A 59 2.96 -7.22 -14.85
C SER A 59 3.16 -5.75 -14.56
N ALA A 60 2.42 -5.21 -13.58
CA ALA A 60 2.52 -3.80 -13.21
C ALA A 60 3.93 -3.40 -12.75
N ARG A 61 4.65 -4.29 -12.06
CA ARG A 61 6.03 -4.07 -11.63
C ARG A 61 6.99 -4.11 -12.81
N ASP A 62 6.85 -5.07 -13.71
CA ASP A 62 7.69 -5.21 -14.91
C ASP A 62 7.48 -4.04 -15.88
N SER A 63 6.25 -3.51 -15.95
CA SER A 63 5.87 -2.30 -16.68
C SER A 63 6.33 -0.99 -16.00
N GLY A 64 6.92 -1.05 -14.80
CA GLY A 64 7.44 0.12 -14.08
C GLY A 64 6.37 1.03 -13.45
N LEU A 65 5.13 0.54 -13.29
CA LEU A 65 4.00 1.32 -12.78
C LEU A 65 3.91 1.30 -11.24
N VAL A 66 4.56 0.33 -10.60
CA VAL A 66 4.66 0.24 -9.14
C VAL A 66 5.69 1.25 -8.63
N ARG A 67 5.24 2.22 -7.83
CA ARG A 67 6.09 3.25 -7.22
C ARG A 67 6.67 2.74 -5.90
N SER A 68 7.89 3.18 -5.59
CA SER A 68 8.57 2.89 -4.32
C SER A 68 8.54 4.15 -3.45
N GLU A 69 7.66 4.16 -2.46
CA GLU A 69 7.34 5.33 -1.66
C GLU A 69 7.94 5.26 -0.24
N GLY A 70 8.45 6.40 0.23
CA GLY A 70 9.11 6.54 1.53
C GLY A 70 8.16 6.84 2.69
N LYS A 71 8.75 7.18 3.85
CA LYS A 71 8.01 7.46 5.10
C LYS A 71 7.05 8.65 5.01
N GLU A 72 7.39 9.63 4.18
CA GLU A 72 6.60 10.86 3.99
C GLU A 72 5.43 10.69 3.00
N TYR A 73 5.33 9.54 2.33
CA TYR A 73 4.23 9.29 1.40
C TYR A 73 2.90 9.28 2.13
N ARG A 74 1.90 9.92 1.52
CA ARG A 74 0.53 10.00 2.02
C ARG A 74 -0.36 9.20 1.08
N PRO A 75 -0.75 7.96 1.47
CA PRO A 75 -1.58 7.13 0.63
C PRO A 75 -2.90 7.79 0.22
N GLU A 76 -3.31 7.49 -1.00
CA GLU A 76 -4.57 7.93 -1.57
C GLU A 76 -5.64 6.86 -1.46
N ASP A 77 -6.89 7.28 -1.63
CA ASP A 77 -8.03 6.38 -1.55
C ASP A 77 -8.03 5.42 -2.73
N GLY A 78 -7.86 4.13 -2.47
CA GLY A 78 -7.76 3.07 -3.46
C GLY A 78 -6.32 2.70 -3.84
N ASP A 79 -5.31 3.18 -3.13
CA ASP A 79 -3.96 2.66 -3.33
C ASP A 79 -3.90 1.17 -2.95
N VAL A 80 -3.22 0.38 -3.77
CA VAL A 80 -2.80 -0.98 -3.44
C VAL A 80 -1.35 -0.90 -2.98
N MET A 81 -1.03 -1.47 -1.83
CA MET A 81 0.28 -1.32 -1.18
C MET A 81 0.85 -2.64 -0.70
N GLU A 82 2.16 -2.83 -0.93
CA GLU A 82 2.99 -3.86 -0.29
C GLU A 82 4.05 -3.17 0.58
N PHE A 83 4.04 -3.46 1.88
CA PHE A 83 4.94 -2.82 2.85
C PHE A 83 6.23 -3.63 3.03
N ARG A 84 7.37 -2.97 2.87
CA ARG A 84 8.68 -3.52 3.23
C ARG A 84 9.03 -3.04 4.64
N PHE A 85 9.38 -3.97 5.52
CA PHE A 85 9.75 -3.67 6.90
C PHE A 85 10.89 -4.59 7.35
N ASN A 86 11.66 -4.13 8.35
CA ASN A 86 12.61 -4.97 9.05
C ASN A 86 11.94 -5.62 10.27
N VAL A 87 12.32 -6.86 10.57
CA VAL A 87 11.88 -7.62 11.75
C VAL A 87 12.98 -7.65 12.81
#